data_AF-A0A8S9K9T0-F1
#
_entry.id   AF-A0A8S9K9T0-F1
#
_cell.length_a   1.000
_cell.length_b   1.000
_cell.length_c   1.000
_cell.angle_alpha   90.00
_cell.angle_beta   90.00
_cell.angle_gamma   90.00
#
_symmetry.space_group_name_H-M   'P 1'
#
loop_
_entity.id
_entity.type
_entity.pdbx_description
1 polymer ?
#
loop_
_entity_poly.entity_id
_entity_poly.type
_entity_poly.pdbx_seq_one_letter_code
_entity_poly.pdbx_strand_id
1 'polypeptide(L)'
;MGAGGMKRVDEDTERGLDHGAWVPLMLMYPDADIPVCQLSVQSSQTGTYHYSMGKALAPLKKEGVLIIGSGSATHNLKKLDFSIPNGSPVPWALEFDHWLRDSLLQGRYGDVNEWEEKAPNAKMAHPWPEHLYPLHVAMGAAGDDAKAEQIHTSWQLGTVSYSSYSFTSSL
;
A
#
# COMPACT_ATOMS: atom_id res chain seq x y z
N MET A 1 -18.43 -18.52 6.86
CA MET A 1 -17.08 -17.96 6.61
C MET A 1 -17.26 -16.79 5.66
N GLY A 2 -16.72 -15.61 5.97
CA GLY A 2 -16.79 -14.47 5.07
C GLY A 2 -16.03 -14.75 3.77
N ALA A 3 -16.44 -14.13 2.66
CA ALA A 3 -15.95 -14.41 1.31
C ALA A 3 -14.41 -14.22 1.10
N GLY A 4 -13.69 -13.70 2.09
CA GLY A 4 -12.23 -13.46 2.05
C GLY A 4 -11.35 -14.42 2.86
N GLY A 5 -11.90 -15.49 3.45
CA GLY A 5 -11.11 -16.42 4.28
C GLY A 5 -10.67 -15.86 5.65
N MET A 6 -11.17 -14.68 6.03
CA MET A 6 -10.95 -14.08 7.35
C MET A 6 -11.85 -14.76 8.39
N LYS A 7 -11.26 -15.21 9.50
CA LYS A 7 -11.95 -16.01 10.52
C LYS A 7 -12.70 -15.17 11.55
N ARG A 8 -12.20 -13.97 11.85
CA ARG A 8 -12.74 -13.03 12.84
C ARG A 8 -12.34 -11.61 12.43
N VAL A 9 -13.27 -10.68 12.61
CA VAL A 9 -13.05 -9.24 12.53
C VAL A 9 -13.62 -8.68 13.82
N ASP A 10 -12.85 -7.81 14.48
CA ASP A 10 -13.29 -7.10 15.68
C ASP A 10 -13.40 -5.61 15.32
N GLU A 11 -14.42 -4.95 15.83
CA GLU A 11 -14.64 -3.51 15.65
C GLU A 11 -14.12 -2.77 16.89
N ASP A 12 -13.39 -1.68 16.65
CA ASP A 12 -12.93 -0.76 17.68
C ASP A 12 -13.48 0.63 17.34
N THR A 13 -14.46 1.07 18.13
CA THR A 13 -15.15 2.36 17.95
C THR A 13 -14.51 3.49 18.75
N GLU A 14 -13.50 3.19 19.58
CA GLU A 14 -12.79 4.18 20.41
C GLU A 14 -11.47 4.63 19.78
N ARG A 15 -10.87 3.78 18.94
CA ARG A 15 -9.62 4.11 18.25
C ARG A 15 -9.83 5.17 17.18
N GLY A 16 -9.12 6.30 17.33
CA GLY A 16 -9.04 7.35 16.31
C GLY A 16 -8.17 6.95 15.11
N LEU A 17 -8.22 7.78 14.06
CA LEU A 17 -7.38 7.61 12.87
C LEU A 17 -5.90 7.72 13.24
N ASP A 18 -5.11 6.74 12.83
CA ASP A 18 -3.65 6.87 12.93
C ASP A 18 -3.09 7.82 11.85
N HIS A 19 -1.81 8.14 11.97
CA HIS A 19 -1.13 9.06 11.04
C HIS A 19 -1.20 8.59 9.58
N GLY A 20 -1.18 7.27 9.33
CA GLY A 20 -1.24 6.71 7.99
C GLY A 20 -2.58 6.97 7.31
N ALA A 21 -3.68 6.95 8.07
CA ALA A 21 -5.00 7.32 7.57
C ALA A 21 -5.24 8.84 7.58
N TRP A 22 -4.83 9.53 8.64
CA TRP A 22 -5.13 10.95 8.84
C TRP A 22 -4.43 11.87 7.82
N VAL A 23 -3.14 11.68 7.53
CA VAL A 23 -2.37 12.55 6.62
C VAL A 23 -2.91 12.60 5.19
N PRO A 24 -3.20 11.47 4.49
CA PRO A 24 -3.77 11.56 3.15
C PRO A 24 -5.18 12.18 3.19
N LEU A 25 -6.00 11.84 4.19
CA LEU A 25 -7.38 12.32 4.27
C LEU A 25 -7.48 13.81 4.59
N MET A 26 -6.65 14.36 5.47
CA MET A 26 -6.64 15.79 5.76
C MET A 26 -6.26 16.65 4.54
N LEU A 27 -5.50 16.08 3.59
CA LEU A 27 -5.10 16.75 2.35
C LEU A 27 -6.15 16.58 1.25
N MET A 28 -6.75 15.39 1.12
CA MET A 28 -7.74 15.10 0.09
C MET A 28 -9.14 15.65 0.42
N TYR A 29 -9.55 15.57 1.69
CA TYR A 29 -10.88 15.94 2.19
C TYR A 29 -10.76 16.77 3.48
N PRO A 30 -10.26 18.01 3.39
CA PRO A 30 -9.95 18.83 4.56
C PRO A 30 -11.17 19.20 5.42
N ASP A 31 -12.37 19.21 4.83
CA ASP A 31 -13.62 19.51 5.54
C ASP A 31 -14.17 18.33 6.35
N ALA A 32 -13.56 17.14 6.22
CA ALA A 32 -13.92 15.91 6.94
C ALA A 32 -15.42 15.53 6.81
N ASP A 33 -15.98 15.73 5.61
CA ASP A 33 -17.39 15.53 5.27
C ASP A 33 -17.70 14.12 4.71
N ILE A 34 -16.70 13.26 4.59
CA ILE A 34 -16.84 11.87 4.12
C ILE A 34 -16.67 10.90 5.31
N PRO A 35 -17.59 9.93 5.52
CA PRO A 35 -17.41 8.89 6.52
C PRO A 35 -16.18 8.02 6.25
N VAL A 36 -15.37 7.77 7.28
CA VAL A 36 -14.14 6.98 7.19
C VAL A 36 -14.22 5.76 8.09
N CYS A 37 -13.89 4.59 7.55
CA CYS A 37 -13.66 3.37 8.32
C CYS A 37 -12.21 2.94 8.13
N GLN A 38 -11.48 2.77 9.23
CA GLN A 38 -10.09 2.33 9.19
C GLN A 38 -10.01 0.80 9.32
N LEU A 39 -9.24 0.17 8.43
CA LEU A 39 -8.95 -1.25 8.49
C LEU A 39 -7.50 -1.49 8.89
N SER A 40 -7.27 -2.27 9.94
CA SER A 40 -5.93 -2.65 10.40
C SER A 40 -5.31 -3.72 9.50
N VAL A 41 -4.00 -3.61 9.24
CA VAL A 41 -3.19 -4.69 8.66
C VAL A 41 -2.78 -5.72 9.73
N GLN A 42 -2.48 -6.94 9.31
CA GLN A 42 -2.07 -8.03 10.20
C GLN A 42 -0.57 -8.31 10.00
N SER A 43 0.29 -7.78 10.87
CA SER A 43 1.75 -7.82 10.67
C SER A 43 2.37 -9.22 10.59
N SER A 44 1.68 -10.24 11.10
CA SER A 44 2.12 -11.64 11.04
C SER A 44 1.65 -12.39 9.79
N GLN A 45 0.96 -11.72 8.86
CA GLN A 45 0.37 -12.33 7.67
C GLN A 45 1.10 -11.90 6.40
N THR A 46 0.90 -12.64 5.30
CA THR A 46 1.62 -12.41 4.03
C THR A 46 1.00 -11.32 3.15
N GLY A 47 1.72 -10.90 2.10
CA GLY A 47 1.16 -10.06 1.03
C GLY A 47 -0.10 -10.68 0.41
N THR A 48 -0.05 -11.98 0.11
CA THR A 48 -1.20 -12.74 -0.42
C THR A 48 -2.44 -12.72 0.49
N TYR A 49 -2.25 -12.73 1.82
CA TYR A 49 -3.36 -12.60 2.76
C TYR A 49 -4.05 -11.23 2.62
N HIS A 50 -3.27 -10.15 2.58
CA HIS A 50 -3.78 -8.78 2.43
C HIS A 50 -4.38 -8.54 1.04
N TYR A 51 -3.83 -9.15 -0.01
CA TYR A 51 -4.44 -9.15 -1.35
C TYR A 51 -5.80 -9.86 -1.35
N SER A 52 -5.92 -10.99 -0.65
CA SER A 52 -7.19 -11.71 -0.51
C SER A 52 -8.22 -10.94 0.30
N MET A 53 -7.77 -10.19 1.33
CA MET A 53 -8.60 -9.23 2.05
C MET A 53 -9.10 -8.13 1.12
N GLY A 54 -8.23 -7.54 0.30
CA GLY A 54 -8.61 -6.58 -0.75
C GLY A 54 -9.69 -7.13 -1.68
N LYS A 55 -9.51 -8.36 -2.19
CA LYS A 55 -10.52 -9.02 -3.04
C LYS A 55 -11.88 -9.15 -2.37
N ALA A 56 -11.90 -9.41 -1.06
CA ALA A 56 -13.15 -9.48 -0.30
C ALA A 56 -13.85 -8.11 -0.18
N LEU A 57 -13.10 -7.01 -0.23
CA LEU A 57 -13.60 -5.64 -0.20
C LEU A 57 -14.00 -5.10 -1.59
N ALA A 58 -13.56 -5.75 -2.67
CA ALA A 58 -13.80 -5.31 -4.04
C ALA A 58 -15.29 -4.98 -4.38
N PRO A 59 -16.30 -5.70 -3.85
CA PRO A 59 -17.71 -5.35 -4.08
C PRO A 59 -18.10 -3.94 -3.61
N LEU A 60 -17.48 -3.41 -2.55
CA LEU A 60 -17.81 -2.10 -1.96
C LEU A 60 -17.60 -0.94 -2.95
N LYS A 61 -16.72 -1.10 -3.95
CA LYS A 61 -16.55 -0.11 -5.02
C LYS A 61 -17.85 0.14 -5.79
N LYS A 62 -18.69 -0.89 -5.97
CA LYS A 62 -20.00 -0.78 -6.63
C LYS A 62 -21.02 -0.03 -5.76
N GLU A 63 -20.74 0.08 -4.47
CA GLU A 63 -21.53 0.83 -3.48
C GLU A 63 -20.99 2.27 -3.29
N GLY A 64 -20.02 2.69 -4.11
CA GLY A 64 -19.44 4.04 -4.05
C GLY A 64 -18.36 4.22 -2.99
N VAL A 65 -17.82 3.14 -2.42
CA VAL A 65 -16.74 3.21 -1.43
C VAL A 65 -15.38 3.35 -2.12
N LEU A 66 -14.61 4.37 -1.73
CA LEU A 66 -13.22 4.54 -2.09
C LEU A 66 -12.32 3.73 -1.14
N ILE A 67 -11.47 2.86 -1.69
CA ILE A 67 -10.51 2.06 -0.91
C ILE A 67 -9.11 2.67 -1.09
N ILE A 68 -8.50 3.10 0.01
CA ILE A 68 -7.17 3.74 0.03
C ILE A 68 -6.20 2.83 0.79
N GLY A 69 -5.09 2.48 0.14
CA GLY A 69 -3.94 1.86 0.79
C GLY A 69 -2.86 2.91 1.06
N SER A 70 -2.73 3.36 2.30
CA SER A 70 -1.72 4.35 2.70
C SER A 70 -0.52 3.67 3.35
N GLY A 71 0.66 3.85 2.77
CA GLY A 71 1.90 3.19 3.18
C GLY A 71 3.11 3.78 2.45
N SER A 72 4.16 2.98 2.22
CA SER A 72 5.32 3.42 1.43
C SER A 72 5.95 2.25 0.68
N ALA A 73 6.44 2.53 -0.53
CA ALA A 73 7.18 1.55 -1.31
C ALA A 73 8.51 1.15 -0.64
N THR A 74 9.14 2.03 0.14
CA THR A 74 10.38 1.74 0.89
C THR A 74 10.29 2.31 2.30
N HIS A 75 10.48 1.48 3.33
CA HIS A 75 10.30 1.88 4.72
C HIS A 75 11.36 1.26 5.64
N ASN A 76 12.60 1.75 5.54
CA ASN A 76 13.68 1.38 6.46
C ASN A 76 14.19 2.60 7.24
N LEU A 77 13.59 2.84 8.40
CA LEU A 77 13.92 3.98 9.26
C LEU A 77 15.39 3.96 9.76
N LYS A 78 16.05 2.80 9.76
CA LYS A 78 17.47 2.69 10.14
C LYS A 78 18.42 3.19 9.05
N LYS A 79 17.91 3.49 7.86
CA LYS A 79 18.67 3.89 6.67
C LYS A 79 18.33 5.29 6.16
N LEU A 80 17.52 6.06 6.91
CA LEU A 80 17.25 7.45 6.58
C LEU A 80 18.54 8.24 6.49
N ASP A 81 18.69 8.99 5.40
CA ASP A 81 19.83 9.88 5.18
C ASP A 81 19.37 11.33 5.22
N PHE A 82 19.52 11.96 6.39
CA PHE A 82 19.16 13.36 6.61
C PHE A 82 20.06 14.34 5.86
N SER A 83 21.20 13.90 5.31
CA SER A 83 22.03 14.73 4.44
C SER A 83 21.45 14.89 3.03
N ILE A 84 20.48 14.04 2.67
CA ILE A 84 19.76 14.06 1.39
C ILE A 84 18.26 14.30 1.67
N PRO A 85 17.87 15.49 2.19
CA PRO A 85 16.47 15.76 2.54
C PRO A 85 15.56 15.66 1.31
N ASN A 86 15.99 16.24 0.20
CA ASN A 86 15.41 16.10 -1.12
C ASN A 86 16.55 15.78 -2.08
N GLY A 87 16.56 14.60 -2.69
CA GLY A 87 17.64 14.19 -3.59
C GLY A 87 17.48 12.78 -4.12
N SER A 88 18.45 12.38 -4.94
CA SER A 88 18.43 11.06 -5.58
C SER A 88 18.42 9.96 -4.53
N PRO A 89 17.54 8.95 -4.66
CA PRO A 89 17.52 7.83 -3.74
C PRO A 89 18.80 7.01 -3.84
N VAL A 90 19.15 6.33 -2.75
CA VAL A 90 20.24 5.36 -2.73
C VAL A 90 19.92 4.17 -3.64
N PRO A 91 20.93 3.50 -4.24
CA PRO A 91 20.71 2.51 -5.29
C PRO A 91 19.73 1.39 -4.92
N TRP A 92 19.88 0.80 -3.72
CA TRP A 92 19.02 -0.32 -3.30
C TRP A 92 17.54 0.07 -3.19
N ALA A 93 17.26 1.33 -2.80
CA ALA A 93 15.90 1.83 -2.63
C ALA A 93 15.26 2.07 -3.99
N LEU A 94 16.04 2.65 -4.91
CA LEU A 94 15.64 2.86 -6.30
C LEU A 94 15.36 1.54 -7.02
N GLU A 95 16.21 0.53 -6.82
CA GLU A 95 16.02 -0.81 -7.41
C GLU A 95 14.72 -1.48 -6.92
N PHE A 96 14.42 -1.39 -5.62
CA PHE A 96 13.16 -1.93 -5.07
C PHE A 96 11.94 -1.17 -5.63
N ASP A 97 11.96 0.16 -5.60
CA ASP A 97 10.85 0.99 -6.07
C ASP A 97 10.60 0.81 -7.57
N HIS A 98 11.65 0.72 -8.39
CA HIS A 98 11.53 0.41 -9.81
C HIS A 98 10.98 -0.98 -10.06
N TRP A 99 11.45 -2.00 -9.34
CA TRP A 99 10.88 -3.34 -9.44
C TRP A 99 9.39 -3.33 -9.07
N LEU A 100 9.00 -2.60 -8.02
CA LEU A 100 7.61 -2.50 -7.59
C LEU A 100 6.76 -1.79 -8.65
N ARG A 101 7.20 -0.61 -9.12
CA ARG A 101 6.55 0.14 -10.19
C ARG A 101 6.34 -0.74 -11.42
N ASP A 102 7.39 -1.36 -11.92
CA ASP A 102 7.33 -2.13 -13.16
C ASP A 102 6.44 -3.38 -12.98
N SER A 103 6.47 -4.01 -11.80
CA SER A 103 5.57 -5.13 -11.47
C SER A 103 4.10 -4.68 -11.47
N LEU A 104 3.79 -3.53 -10.87
CA LEU A 104 2.43 -2.98 -10.83
C LEU A 104 1.92 -2.61 -12.22
N LEU A 105 2.71 -1.84 -12.99
CA LEU A 105 2.32 -1.37 -14.32
C LEU A 105 2.16 -2.52 -15.33
N GLN A 106 2.88 -3.62 -15.15
CA GLN A 106 2.78 -4.83 -15.99
C GLN A 106 1.73 -5.84 -15.48
N GLY A 107 1.00 -5.53 -14.41
CA GLY A 107 0.01 -6.45 -13.83
C GLY A 107 0.61 -7.70 -13.18
N ARG A 108 1.90 -7.69 -12.82
CA ARG A 108 2.58 -8.78 -12.13
C ARG A 108 2.24 -8.82 -10.63
N TYR A 109 0.95 -8.74 -10.29
CA TYR A 109 0.49 -8.67 -8.90
C TYR A 109 0.83 -9.90 -8.07
N GLY A 110 0.92 -11.08 -8.70
CA GLY A 110 1.45 -12.28 -8.05
C GLY A 110 2.91 -12.12 -7.59
N ASP A 111 3.73 -11.41 -8.36
CA ASP A 111 5.11 -11.13 -7.97
C ASP A 111 5.20 -10.16 -6.79
N VAL A 112 4.30 -9.17 -6.76
CA VAL A 112 4.19 -8.23 -5.64
C VAL A 112 3.70 -8.94 -4.37
N ASN A 113 2.75 -9.87 -4.47
CA ASN A 113 2.29 -10.67 -3.33
C ASN A 113 3.41 -11.51 -2.69
N GLU A 114 4.40 -11.91 -3.50
CA GLU A 114 5.58 -12.69 -3.13
C GLU A 114 6.86 -11.82 -3.07
N TRP A 115 6.71 -10.51 -2.82
CA TRP A 115 7.81 -9.54 -2.85
C TRP A 115 9.00 -9.90 -1.96
N GLU A 116 8.79 -10.60 -0.84
CA GLU A 116 9.88 -11.00 0.06
C GLU A 116 10.92 -11.88 -0.64
N GLU A 117 10.50 -12.68 -1.61
CA GLU A 117 11.35 -13.59 -2.37
C GLU A 117 11.75 -13.01 -3.73
N LYS A 118 10.84 -12.26 -4.37
CA LYS A 118 11.00 -11.80 -5.75
C LYS A 118 11.58 -10.39 -5.90
N ALA A 119 11.45 -9.54 -4.89
CA ALA A 119 11.93 -8.16 -4.98
C ALA A 119 13.43 -8.08 -4.68
N PRO A 120 14.20 -7.28 -5.44
CA PRO A 120 15.57 -6.97 -5.07
C PRO A 120 15.57 -6.18 -3.77
N ASN A 121 16.51 -6.47 -2.86
CA ASN A 121 16.67 -5.72 -1.60
C ASN A 121 15.44 -5.73 -0.68
N ALA A 122 14.54 -6.71 -0.78
CA ALA A 122 13.28 -6.77 -0.03
C ALA A 122 13.43 -6.47 1.49
N LYS A 123 14.27 -7.25 2.20
CA LYS A 123 14.51 -7.05 3.64
C LYS A 123 15.27 -5.76 3.97
N MET A 124 15.98 -5.17 3.00
CA MET A 124 16.60 -3.85 3.16
C MET A 124 15.56 -2.74 3.03
N ALA A 125 14.62 -2.85 2.08
CA ALA A 125 13.54 -1.89 1.90
C ALA A 125 12.51 -1.95 3.02
N HIS A 126 12.21 -3.16 3.50
CA HIS A 126 11.23 -3.43 4.54
C HIS A 126 11.80 -4.42 5.55
N PRO A 127 12.53 -3.95 6.58
CA PRO A 127 12.89 -4.77 7.73
C PRO A 127 11.63 -5.29 8.45
N TRP A 128 10.57 -4.49 8.40
CA TRP A 128 9.22 -4.84 8.79
C TRP A 128 8.27 -4.51 7.63
N PRO A 129 7.28 -5.37 7.34
CA PRO A 129 6.53 -5.33 6.08
C PRO A 129 5.24 -4.51 6.11
N GLU A 130 4.85 -3.98 7.28
CA GLU A 130 3.52 -3.40 7.51
C GLU A 130 3.21 -2.20 6.62
N HIS A 131 4.22 -1.42 6.23
CA HIS A 131 4.04 -0.26 5.36
C HIS A 131 3.82 -0.62 3.89
N LEU A 132 4.02 -1.88 3.50
CA LEU A 132 3.73 -2.38 2.15
C LEU A 132 2.39 -3.12 2.06
N TYR A 133 1.84 -3.62 3.17
CA TYR A 133 0.56 -4.35 3.17
C TYR A 133 -0.66 -3.53 2.71
N PRO A 134 -0.77 -2.22 2.98
CA PRO A 134 -1.85 -1.39 2.44
C PRO A 134 -1.94 -1.44 0.90
N LEU A 135 -0.80 -1.49 0.22
CA LEU A 135 -0.75 -1.63 -1.25
C LEU A 135 -1.41 -2.94 -1.71
N HIS A 136 -1.16 -4.05 -1.02
CA HIS A 136 -1.74 -5.35 -1.36
C HIS A 136 -3.27 -5.34 -1.22
N VAL A 137 -3.80 -4.67 -0.19
CA VAL A 137 -5.25 -4.51 -0.02
C VAL A 137 -5.83 -3.69 -1.17
N ALA A 138 -5.23 -2.55 -1.52
CA ALA A 138 -5.67 -1.72 -2.63
C ALA A 138 -5.63 -2.47 -3.97
N MET A 139 -4.56 -3.20 -4.24
CA MET A 139 -4.42 -4.06 -5.42
C MET A 139 -5.52 -5.13 -5.48
N GLY A 140 -5.75 -5.88 -4.40
CA GLY A 140 -6.77 -6.91 -4.37
C GLY A 140 -8.18 -6.35 -4.52
N ALA A 141 -8.44 -5.18 -3.93
CA ALA A 141 -9.71 -4.48 -4.07
C ALA A 141 -9.93 -3.95 -5.49
N ALA A 142 -8.87 -3.63 -6.22
CA ALA A 142 -8.96 -3.19 -7.60
C ALA A 142 -9.50 -4.30 -8.53
N GLY A 143 -9.21 -5.56 -8.23
CA GLY A 143 -9.63 -6.73 -9.02
C GLY A 143 -8.60 -7.13 -10.06
N ASP A 144 -8.72 -8.36 -10.57
CA ASP A 144 -7.66 -9.00 -11.37
C ASP A 144 -7.39 -8.31 -12.72
N ASP A 145 -8.40 -7.63 -13.30
CA ASP A 145 -8.28 -6.87 -14.55
C ASP A 145 -7.88 -5.40 -14.36
N ALA A 146 -7.56 -4.99 -13.12
CA ALA A 146 -7.20 -3.61 -12.84
C ALA A 146 -5.83 -3.26 -13.42
N LYS A 147 -5.73 -2.07 -14.01
CA LYS A 147 -4.48 -1.49 -14.47
C LYS A 147 -3.99 -0.48 -13.45
N ALA A 148 -2.74 -0.64 -13.03
CA ALA A 148 -2.06 0.35 -12.22
C ALA A 148 -1.56 1.51 -13.10
N GLU A 149 -1.67 2.72 -12.58
CA GLU A 149 -1.03 3.92 -13.09
C GLU A 149 -0.23 4.56 -11.95
N GLN A 150 1.02 4.94 -12.21
CA GLN A 150 1.79 5.74 -11.25
C GLN A 150 1.37 7.20 -11.38
N ILE A 151 0.67 7.71 -10.37
CA ILE A 151 0.11 9.07 -10.37
C ILE A 151 1.03 10.09 -9.70
N HIS A 152 2.00 9.63 -8.90
CA HIS A 152 3.00 10.47 -8.27
C HIS A 152 4.28 9.69 -8.00
N THR A 153 5.41 10.38 -8.03
CA THR A 153 6.68 9.86 -7.52
C THR A 153 7.53 11.00 -6.97
N SER A 154 8.03 10.81 -5.76
CA SER A 154 9.03 11.68 -5.15
C SER A 154 9.76 10.91 -4.07
N TRP A 155 10.90 11.45 -3.64
CA TRP A 155 11.77 10.82 -2.67
C TRP A 155 12.16 11.79 -1.57
N GLN A 156 12.29 11.29 -0.35
CA GLN A 156 12.90 12.03 0.76
C GLN A 156 13.90 11.17 1.52
N LEU A 157 14.82 11.84 2.21
CA LEU A 157 15.78 11.22 3.14
C LEU A 157 16.58 10.07 2.50
N GLY A 158 16.87 10.21 1.19
CA GLY A 158 17.56 9.22 0.35
C GLY A 158 16.91 7.85 0.19
N THR A 159 15.85 7.53 0.95
CA THR A 159 15.35 6.14 1.07
C THR A 159 13.84 6.02 1.17
N VAL A 160 13.09 7.11 1.38
CA VAL A 160 11.63 7.09 1.52
C VAL A 160 10.98 7.42 0.18
N SER A 161 10.31 6.44 -0.41
CA SER A 161 9.52 6.62 -1.63
C SER A 161 8.10 7.07 -1.29
N TYR A 162 7.65 8.08 -2.04
CA TYR A 162 6.27 8.57 -2.06
C TYR A 162 5.55 8.16 -3.36
N SER A 163 6.03 7.13 -4.05
CA SER A 163 5.36 6.58 -5.21
C SER A 163 3.91 6.23 -4.88
N SER A 164 2.98 6.82 -5.61
CA SER A 164 1.54 6.63 -5.42
C SER A 164 0.93 6.08 -6.70
N TYR A 165 -0.05 5.19 -6.55
CA TYR A 165 -0.65 4.47 -7.66
C TYR A 165 -2.17 4.57 -7.62
N SER A 166 -2.77 4.75 -8.79
CA SER A 166 -4.20 4.56 -9.00
C SER A 166 -4.43 3.21 -9.67
N PHE A 167 -5.49 2.52 -9.30
CA PHE A 167 -5.89 1.27 -9.93
C PHE A 167 -7.27 1.45 -10.57
N THR A 168 -7.33 1.35 -11.89
CA THR A 168 -8.58 1.47 -12.64
C THR A 168 -8.93 0.12 -13.24
N SER A 169 -10.16 -0.34 -12.99
CA SER A 169 -10.70 -1.52 -13.69
C SER A 169 -11.40 -1.04 -14.96
N SER A 170 -11.20 -1.76 -16.06
CA SER A 170 -12.01 -1.55 -17.26
C SER A 170 -13.45 -1.91 -16.88
N LEU A 171 -14.37 -0.96 -16.97
CA LEU A 171 -15.81 -1.21 -16.78
C LEU A 171 -16.34 -2.27 -17.75
#